data_AF-A0A150GS88-F1
#
_entry.id   AF-A0A150GS88-F1
#
_cell.length_a   1.000
_cell.length_b   1.000
_cell.length_c   1.000
_cell.angle_alpha   90.00
_cell.angle_beta   90.00
_cell.angle_gamma   90.00
#
_symmetry.space_group_name_H-M   'P 1'
#
loop_
_entity.id
_entity.type
_entity.pdbx_description
1 polymer ?
#
loop_
_entity_poly.entity_id
_entity_poly.type
_entity_poly.pdbx_seq_one_letter_code
_entity_poly.pdbx_strand_id
1 'polypeptide(L)'
;MKLKGTLTEHGSRLLWKNFLPTFEKFGKSCQVLLGTDEIHFIQTSLNTDGVHVTARFAAETLFDANTYRCQSKQYNLIAFQVEVGLLLRVLKGAAATNADVVDVKLTTRQVAGPAGDLQTKPFLSFTATPNAQSPVPDCQGASTHVVQDVPISKPYSASEVSELVAAKDVGSYCPAYVDWVPQLAGLQALVDRLKALDDTALLAIGKGGDAHLLVQTPSVALGAQLSDLPVYPQTAYDPNANDRSKPANEQLQAALESGAAASAYVQLKQLARVLHTSVLTEPAQVLCGIAEGGGHVHVLHVFRDPHRDEVYDDSVTLAFKLPVRDS
;
A
#
# COMPACT_ATOMS: atom_id res chain seq x y z
N MET A 1 1.11 0.40 -27.50
CA MET A 1 0.99 -0.37 -26.25
C MET A 1 -0.32 -1.14 -26.29
N LYS A 2 -0.35 -2.36 -25.73
CA LYS A 2 -1.56 -3.18 -25.63
C LYS A 2 -1.60 -3.76 -24.22
N LEU A 3 -2.75 -3.62 -23.57
CA LEU A 3 -3.06 -4.29 -22.32
C LEU A 3 -4.40 -5.00 -22.51
N LYS A 4 -4.43 -6.28 -22.19
CA LYS A 4 -5.64 -7.08 -22.07
C LYS A 4 -5.43 -8.08 -20.93
N GLY A 5 -6.44 -8.32 -20.12
CA GLY A 5 -6.43 -9.39 -19.13
C GLY A 5 -7.81 -9.53 -18.49
N THR A 6 -8.11 -10.73 -18.03
CA THR A 6 -9.31 -11.03 -17.25
C THR A 6 -8.90 -11.04 -15.78
N LEU A 7 -9.54 -10.23 -14.94
CA LEU A 7 -9.29 -10.25 -13.51
C LEU A 7 -9.76 -11.58 -12.92
N THR A 8 -8.97 -12.16 -12.04
CA THR A 8 -9.43 -13.28 -11.21
C THR A 8 -10.44 -12.77 -10.18
N GLU A 9 -11.32 -13.63 -9.67
CA GLU A 9 -12.25 -13.26 -8.60
C GLU A 9 -11.48 -12.75 -7.38
N HIS A 10 -10.43 -13.47 -7.00
CA HIS A 10 -9.53 -13.10 -5.92
C HIS A 10 -8.88 -11.73 -6.16
N GLY A 11 -8.26 -11.51 -7.32
CA GLY A 11 -7.58 -10.27 -7.68
C GLY A 11 -8.53 -9.07 -7.73
N SER A 12 -9.72 -9.24 -8.28
CA SER A 12 -10.77 -8.21 -8.26
C SER A 12 -11.13 -7.84 -6.82
N ARG A 13 -11.43 -8.83 -5.98
CA ARG A 13 -11.78 -8.63 -4.56
C ARG A 13 -10.66 -7.94 -3.79
N LEU A 14 -9.42 -8.39 -3.99
CA LEU A 14 -8.23 -7.82 -3.37
C LEU A 14 -8.11 -6.33 -3.68
N LEU A 15 -8.29 -5.94 -4.94
CA LEU A 15 -8.23 -4.54 -5.35
C LEU A 15 -9.37 -3.70 -4.73
N TRP A 16 -10.64 -4.07 -4.93
CA TRP A 16 -11.75 -3.20 -4.54
C TRP A 16 -12.04 -3.21 -3.03
N LYS A 17 -11.80 -4.32 -2.33
CA LYS A 17 -12.13 -4.44 -0.90
C LYS A 17 -10.99 -3.98 0.00
N ASN A 18 -9.74 -4.24 -0.38
CA ASN A 18 -8.58 -4.05 0.51
C ASN A 18 -7.70 -2.87 0.05
N PHE A 19 -7.19 -2.92 -1.19
CA PHE A 19 -6.12 -2.01 -1.61
C PHE A 19 -6.60 -0.64 -2.09
N LEU A 20 -7.57 -0.55 -3.01
CA LEU A 20 -8.05 0.74 -3.49
C LEU A 20 -8.63 1.62 -2.38
N PRO A 21 -9.42 1.10 -1.42
CA PRO A 21 -9.84 1.88 -0.25
C PRO A 21 -8.65 2.35 0.61
N THR A 22 -7.57 1.58 0.64
CA THR A 22 -6.32 1.99 1.30
C THR A 22 -5.67 3.16 0.58
N PHE A 23 -5.55 3.12 -0.75
CA PHE A 23 -5.00 4.24 -1.56
C PHE A 23 -5.86 5.51 -1.47
N GLU A 24 -7.19 5.40 -1.36
CA GLU A 24 -8.09 6.55 -1.19
C GLU A 24 -7.81 7.34 0.10
N LYS A 25 -7.30 6.69 1.16
CA LYS A 25 -6.93 7.38 2.42
C LYS A 25 -5.77 8.37 2.22
N PHE A 26 -4.91 8.15 1.24
CA PHE A 26 -3.70 8.95 1.04
C PHE A 26 -3.87 10.00 -0.05
N GLY A 27 -4.41 9.61 -1.21
CA GLY A 27 -4.53 10.50 -2.36
C GLY A 27 -5.66 10.12 -3.31
N LYS A 28 -6.14 11.12 -4.07
CA LYS A 28 -7.24 10.95 -5.03
C LYS A 28 -6.85 10.13 -6.26
N SER A 29 -5.56 10.09 -6.59
CA SER A 29 -5.03 9.42 -7.77
C SER A 29 -3.77 8.64 -7.42
N CYS A 30 -3.48 7.60 -8.18
CA CYS A 30 -2.26 6.82 -8.07
C CYS A 30 -1.65 6.56 -9.44
N GLN A 31 -0.35 6.32 -9.46
CA GLN A 31 0.36 5.79 -10.61
C GLN A 31 0.21 4.27 -10.65
N VAL A 32 -0.11 3.73 -11.82
CA VAL A 32 -0.16 2.29 -12.07
C VAL A 32 0.98 1.95 -13.01
N LEU A 33 1.83 1.00 -12.62
CA LEU A 33 2.90 0.45 -13.44
C LEU A 33 2.58 -1.01 -13.72
N LEU A 34 2.28 -1.33 -14.97
CA LEU A 34 1.94 -2.66 -15.46
C LEU A 34 3.16 -3.27 -16.16
N GLY A 35 3.64 -4.40 -15.67
CA GLY A 35 4.65 -5.23 -16.32
C GLY A 35 4.11 -6.58 -16.77
N THR A 36 4.99 -7.48 -17.20
CA THR A 36 4.61 -8.85 -17.58
C THR A 36 4.29 -9.71 -16.36
N ASP A 37 5.08 -9.54 -15.30
CA ASP A 37 5.06 -10.43 -14.12
C ASP A 37 4.57 -9.70 -12.87
N GLU A 38 4.66 -8.37 -12.84
CA GLU A 38 4.31 -7.58 -11.67
C GLU A 38 3.51 -6.33 -12.04
N ILE A 39 2.63 -5.94 -11.13
CA ILE A 39 1.77 -4.78 -11.22
C ILE A 39 1.94 -3.96 -9.95
N HIS A 40 2.17 -2.66 -10.10
CA HIS A 40 2.38 -1.76 -8.98
C HIS A 40 1.37 -0.63 -8.97
N PHE A 41 0.88 -0.30 -7.78
CA PHE A 41 0.14 0.92 -7.49
C PHE A 41 1.00 1.78 -6.60
N ILE A 42 1.26 3.01 -7.02
CA ILE A 42 2.22 3.90 -6.37
C ILE A 42 1.53 5.24 -6.11
N GLN A 43 1.74 5.79 -4.93
CA GLN A 43 1.45 7.18 -4.64
C GLN A 43 2.68 7.83 -4.01
N THR A 44 3.23 8.81 -4.70
CA THR A 44 4.43 9.52 -4.25
C THR A 44 4.10 10.55 -3.18
N SER A 45 5.12 10.94 -2.41
CA SER A 45 5.03 11.93 -1.32
C SER A 45 4.39 13.26 -1.71
N LEU A 46 4.44 13.63 -2.99
CA LEU A 46 3.84 14.85 -3.54
C LEU A 46 2.31 14.87 -3.40
N ASN A 47 1.66 13.70 -3.45
CA ASN A 47 0.20 13.59 -3.55
C ASN A 47 -0.47 13.06 -2.27
N THR A 48 0.31 12.78 -1.23
CA THR A 48 -0.08 11.96 -0.07
C THR A 48 0.28 12.58 1.27
N ASP A 49 0.44 13.91 1.31
CA ASP A 49 0.85 14.61 2.53
C ASP A 49 2.20 14.07 3.04
N GLY A 50 3.12 13.71 2.13
CA GLY A 50 4.47 13.23 2.42
C GLY A 50 4.67 11.70 2.40
N VAL A 51 3.63 10.89 2.57
CA VAL A 51 3.76 9.42 2.69
C VAL A 51 3.90 8.75 1.32
N HIS A 52 5.02 8.11 1.03
CA HIS A 52 5.11 7.30 -0.19
C HIS A 52 4.47 5.93 0.03
N VAL A 53 3.51 5.54 -0.80
CA VAL A 53 2.76 4.27 -0.70
C VAL A 53 2.97 3.45 -1.97
N THR A 54 3.39 2.19 -1.81
CA THR A 54 3.57 1.26 -2.93
C THR A 54 2.94 -0.08 -2.61
N ALA A 55 2.01 -0.52 -3.47
CA ALA A 55 1.52 -1.89 -3.47
C ALA A 55 2.07 -2.62 -4.69
N ARG A 56 2.51 -3.85 -4.51
CA ARG A 56 2.99 -4.74 -5.57
C ARG A 56 2.13 -5.99 -5.57
N PHE A 57 1.80 -6.44 -6.76
CA PHE A 57 1.10 -7.68 -7.01
C PHE A 57 1.83 -8.46 -8.10
N ALA A 58 1.93 -9.78 -7.96
CA ALA A 58 2.20 -10.63 -9.10
C ALA A 58 1.04 -10.51 -10.10
N ALA A 59 1.35 -10.50 -11.38
CA ALA A 59 0.34 -10.35 -12.44
C ALA A 59 -0.68 -11.49 -12.38
N GLU A 60 -0.24 -12.70 -12.05
CA GLU A 60 -1.08 -13.90 -11.88
C GLU A 60 -2.03 -13.84 -10.68
N THR A 61 -1.69 -13.07 -9.64
CA THR A 61 -2.58 -12.84 -8.49
C THR A 61 -3.78 -11.99 -8.91
N LEU A 62 -3.55 -10.99 -9.78
CA LEU A 62 -4.60 -10.08 -10.24
C LEU A 62 -5.36 -10.61 -11.46
N PHE A 63 -4.69 -11.26 -12.40
CA PHE A 63 -5.23 -11.63 -13.71
C PHE A 63 -5.02 -13.11 -14.02
N ASP A 64 -5.93 -13.69 -14.81
CA ASP A 64 -5.76 -15.02 -15.37
C ASP A 64 -4.54 -15.04 -16.32
N ALA A 65 -3.57 -15.90 -16.01
CA ALA A 65 -2.31 -16.07 -16.75
C ALA A 65 -2.50 -16.34 -18.26
N ASN A 66 -3.61 -16.99 -18.64
CA ASN A 66 -3.92 -17.28 -20.04
C ASN A 66 -4.34 -16.03 -20.81
N THR A 67 -4.93 -15.06 -20.13
CA THR A 67 -5.54 -13.87 -20.74
C THR A 67 -4.68 -12.62 -20.60
N TYR A 68 -3.85 -12.54 -19.57
CA TYR A 68 -3.02 -11.37 -19.28
C TYR A 68 -1.93 -11.17 -20.33
N ARG A 69 -1.95 -10.00 -20.97
CA ARG A 69 -0.99 -9.58 -21.99
C ARG A 69 -0.69 -8.10 -21.81
N CYS A 70 0.55 -7.80 -21.41
CA CYS A 70 1.11 -6.44 -21.38
C CYS A 70 2.20 -6.32 -22.45
N GLN A 71 2.03 -5.40 -23.41
CA GLN A 71 2.99 -5.17 -24.49
C GLN A 71 3.26 -3.68 -24.70
N SER A 72 4.54 -3.31 -24.62
CA SER A 72 5.01 -1.92 -24.76
C SER A 72 6.41 -1.89 -25.34
N LYS A 73 6.77 -0.78 -25.98
CA LYS A 73 8.14 -0.59 -26.52
C LYS A 73 9.18 -0.39 -25.41
N GLN A 74 8.76 0.06 -24.23
CA GLN A 74 9.62 0.32 -23.08
C GLN A 74 9.64 -0.92 -22.17
N TYR A 75 10.40 -1.95 -22.53
CA TYR A 75 10.56 -3.19 -21.73
C TYR A 75 9.24 -3.85 -21.32
N ASN A 76 8.20 -3.79 -22.17
CA ASN A 76 6.85 -4.24 -21.83
C ASN A 76 6.23 -3.61 -20.56
N LEU A 77 6.70 -2.43 -20.18
CA LEU A 77 6.11 -1.62 -19.12
C LEU A 77 5.13 -0.61 -19.70
N ILE A 78 3.96 -0.51 -19.06
CA ILE A 78 2.97 0.53 -19.31
C ILE A 78 2.72 1.25 -18.00
N ALA A 79 2.89 2.57 -17.97
CA ALA A 79 2.55 3.37 -16.82
C ALA A 79 1.61 4.52 -17.17
N PHE A 80 0.73 4.85 -16.23
CA PHE A 80 -0.21 5.96 -16.30
C PHE A 80 -0.72 6.30 -14.90
N GLN A 81 -1.41 7.43 -14.77
CA GLN A 81 -2.12 7.81 -13.57
C GLN A 81 -3.62 7.56 -13.73
N VAL A 82 -4.26 7.11 -12.65
CA VAL A 82 -5.70 6.86 -12.58
C VAL A 82 -6.28 7.46 -11.30
N GLU A 83 -7.54 7.90 -11.34
CA GLU A 83 -8.27 8.32 -10.15
C GLU A 83 -8.75 7.09 -9.37
N VAL A 84 -8.33 6.99 -8.10
CA VAL A 84 -8.55 5.80 -7.27
C VAL A 84 -10.04 5.55 -7.05
N GLY A 85 -10.82 6.61 -6.77
CA GLY A 85 -12.25 6.50 -6.52
C GLY A 85 -13.06 6.06 -7.75
N LEU A 86 -12.64 6.45 -8.96
CA LEU A 86 -13.27 5.97 -10.20
C LEU A 86 -13.01 4.48 -10.40
N LEU A 87 -11.74 4.07 -10.25
CA LEU A 87 -11.36 2.66 -10.39
C LEU A 87 -12.07 1.78 -9.34
N LEU A 88 -12.12 2.23 -8.08
CA LEU A 88 -12.83 1.53 -7.01
C LEU A 88 -14.32 1.40 -7.33
N ARG A 89 -14.97 2.47 -7.79
CA ARG A 89 -16.40 2.45 -8.14
C ARG A 89 -16.69 1.43 -9.23
N VAL A 90 -15.83 1.34 -10.25
CA VAL A 90 -16.00 0.41 -11.36
C VAL A 90 -15.87 -1.05 -10.90
N LEU A 91 -14.82 -1.36 -10.14
CA LEU A 91 -14.62 -2.73 -9.64
C LEU A 91 -15.70 -3.14 -8.62
N LYS A 92 -16.11 -2.22 -7.74
CA LYS A 92 -17.21 -2.46 -6.80
C LYS A 92 -18.54 -2.63 -7.52
N GLY A 93 -18.77 -1.90 -8.62
CA GLY A 93 -19.94 -2.06 -9.49
C GLY A 93 -19.97 -3.42 -10.17
N ALA A 94 -18.84 -3.88 -10.71
CA ALA A 94 -18.71 -5.20 -11.29
C ALA A 94 -18.97 -6.32 -10.28
N ALA A 95 -18.46 -6.17 -9.05
CA ALA A 95 -18.73 -7.10 -7.94
C ALA A 95 -20.22 -7.12 -7.56
N ALA A 96 -20.89 -5.97 -7.51
CA ALA A 96 -22.32 -5.88 -7.18
C ALA A 96 -23.23 -6.54 -8.23
N THR A 97 -22.76 -6.66 -9.48
CA THR A 97 -23.48 -7.38 -10.55
C THR A 97 -23.28 -8.89 -10.53
N ASN A 98 -22.56 -9.45 -9.55
CA ASN A 98 -22.15 -10.86 -9.51
C ASN A 98 -21.54 -11.31 -10.84
N ALA A 99 -20.68 -10.46 -11.42
CA ALA A 99 -19.98 -10.80 -12.65
C ALA A 99 -18.89 -11.81 -12.36
N ASP A 100 -18.96 -12.98 -13.00
CA ASP A 100 -17.93 -14.02 -12.86
C ASP A 100 -16.64 -13.64 -13.59
N VAL A 101 -16.76 -12.81 -14.64
CA VAL A 101 -15.66 -12.43 -15.52
C VAL A 101 -15.63 -10.92 -15.64
N VAL A 102 -14.48 -10.33 -15.30
CA VAL A 102 -14.21 -8.91 -15.48
C VAL A 102 -13.00 -8.74 -16.40
N ASP A 103 -13.28 -8.45 -17.67
CA ASP A 103 -12.25 -8.19 -18.67
C ASP A 103 -11.77 -6.74 -18.59
N VAL A 104 -10.46 -6.56 -18.57
CA VAL A 104 -9.79 -5.25 -18.56
C VAL A 104 -9.02 -5.07 -19.84
N LYS A 105 -9.23 -3.94 -20.52
CA LYS A 105 -8.53 -3.59 -21.74
C LYS A 105 -8.19 -2.11 -21.78
N LEU A 106 -6.98 -1.80 -22.26
CA LEU A 106 -6.61 -0.43 -22.58
C LEU A 106 -7.16 -0.04 -23.95
N THR A 107 -7.97 1.02 -23.97
CA THR A 107 -8.66 1.52 -25.16
C THR A 107 -8.43 3.02 -25.35
N THR A 108 -8.67 3.50 -26.56
CA THR A 108 -8.64 4.93 -26.88
C THR A 108 -10.00 5.32 -27.46
N ARG A 109 -10.57 6.42 -26.98
CA ARG A 109 -11.87 6.92 -27.46
C ARG A 109 -11.74 8.38 -27.86
N GLN A 110 -12.51 8.80 -28.87
CA GLN A 110 -12.64 10.21 -29.21
C GLN A 110 -13.67 10.85 -28.28
N VAL A 111 -13.29 11.97 -27.66
CA VAL A 111 -14.12 12.72 -26.72
C VAL A 111 -14.13 14.17 -27.18
N ALA A 112 -15.29 14.81 -27.18
CA ALA A 112 -15.41 16.24 -27.47
C ALA A 112 -14.65 17.05 -26.40
N GLY A 113 -13.73 17.89 -26.85
CA GLY A 113 -13.01 18.83 -26.01
C GLY A 113 -13.87 20.05 -25.64
N PRO A 114 -13.40 20.89 -24.71
CA PRO A 114 -14.12 22.09 -24.28
C PRO A 114 -14.44 23.07 -25.42
N ALA A 115 -13.60 23.06 -26.47
CA ALA A 115 -13.75 23.90 -27.66
C ALA A 115 -14.49 23.21 -28.83
N GLY A 116 -15.04 22.00 -28.62
CA GLY A 116 -15.71 21.22 -29.67
C GLY A 116 -14.80 20.32 -30.50
N ASP A 117 -13.47 20.43 -30.37
CA ASP A 117 -12.51 19.58 -31.06
C ASP A 117 -12.52 18.13 -30.54
N LEU A 118 -12.46 17.15 -31.44
CA LEU A 118 -12.36 15.73 -31.05
C LEU A 118 -10.96 15.41 -30.54
N GLN A 119 -10.84 15.10 -29.24
CA GLN A 119 -9.60 14.67 -28.62
C GLN A 119 -9.61 13.16 -28.39
N THR A 120 -8.54 12.48 -28.80
CA THR A 120 -8.36 11.06 -28.48
C THR A 120 -7.83 10.92 -27.07
N LYS A 121 -8.60 10.28 -26.18
CA LYS A 121 -8.25 10.05 -24.78
C LYS A 121 -8.14 8.55 -24.46
N PRO A 122 -7.16 8.14 -23.63
CA PRO A 122 -7.01 6.77 -23.20
C PRO A 122 -7.96 6.42 -22.04
N PHE A 123 -8.44 5.18 -22.02
CA PHE A 123 -9.33 4.64 -21.00
C PHE A 123 -8.95 3.21 -20.65
N LEU A 124 -9.09 2.84 -19.38
CA LEU A 124 -9.20 1.44 -18.97
C LEU A 124 -10.67 1.03 -19.06
N SER A 125 -10.97 0.12 -19.98
CA SER A 125 -12.32 -0.40 -20.19
C SER A 125 -12.47 -1.70 -19.41
N PHE A 126 -13.50 -1.76 -18.57
CA PHE A 126 -13.90 -2.91 -17.79
C PHE A 126 -15.19 -3.46 -18.38
N THR A 127 -15.18 -4.74 -18.78
CA THR A 127 -16.36 -5.43 -19.29
C THR A 127 -16.72 -6.54 -18.30
N ALA A 128 -17.79 -6.32 -17.55
CA ALA A 128 -18.33 -7.30 -16.62
C ALA A 128 -19.40 -8.14 -17.33
N THR A 129 -19.22 -9.46 -17.30
CA THR A 129 -20.16 -10.42 -17.90
C THR A 129 -20.78 -11.28 -16.79
N PRO A 130 -22.10 -11.19 -16.55
CA PRO A 130 -22.80 -12.03 -15.58
C PRO A 130 -22.97 -13.47 -16.09
N ASN A 131 -23.11 -14.41 -15.15
CA ASN A 131 -23.26 -15.83 -15.46
C ASN A 131 -24.53 -16.12 -16.28
N ALA A 132 -24.43 -17.02 -17.25
CA ALA A 132 -25.60 -17.59 -17.94
C ALA A 132 -26.35 -18.63 -17.07
N GLN A 133 -25.73 -19.15 -16.00
CA GLN A 133 -26.25 -20.28 -15.20
C GLN A 133 -26.98 -19.89 -13.91
N SER A 134 -27.00 -18.60 -13.55
CA SER A 134 -27.83 -18.10 -12.44
C SER A 134 -28.90 -17.16 -13.00
N PRO A 135 -30.03 -17.70 -13.52
CA PRO A 135 -31.11 -16.85 -14.00
C PRO A 135 -31.69 -16.07 -12.82
N VAL A 136 -31.61 -14.75 -12.88
CA VAL A 136 -32.53 -13.92 -12.12
C VAL A 136 -33.94 -14.31 -12.60
N PRO A 137 -34.86 -14.72 -11.72
CA PRO A 137 -36.13 -15.33 -12.11
C PRO A 137 -37.05 -14.42 -12.98
N ASP A 138 -36.71 -13.15 -13.16
CA ASP A 138 -37.51 -12.16 -13.89
C ASP A 138 -36.86 -11.60 -15.16
N CYS A 139 -35.73 -12.15 -15.64
CA CYS A 139 -35.06 -11.66 -16.85
C CYS A 139 -34.83 -12.79 -17.87
N GLN A 140 -35.86 -13.08 -18.67
CA GLN A 140 -35.76 -13.98 -19.82
C GLN A 140 -34.78 -13.42 -20.87
N GLY A 141 -33.61 -14.03 -21.00
CA GLY A 141 -32.88 -14.14 -22.27
C GLY A 141 -31.94 -13.00 -22.70
N ALA A 142 -31.64 -12.01 -21.86
CA ALA A 142 -30.67 -10.96 -22.21
C ALA A 142 -29.39 -11.08 -21.37
N SER A 143 -28.26 -11.48 -21.98
CA SER A 143 -26.95 -11.36 -21.34
C SER A 143 -26.55 -9.88 -21.28
N THR A 144 -26.74 -9.25 -20.13
CA THR A 144 -26.41 -7.84 -19.92
C THR A 144 -24.91 -7.70 -19.66
N HIS A 145 -24.15 -7.26 -20.66
CA HIS A 145 -22.75 -6.89 -20.47
C HIS A 145 -22.65 -5.46 -19.97
N VAL A 146 -21.99 -5.26 -18.84
CA VAL A 146 -21.76 -3.92 -18.28
C VAL A 146 -20.37 -3.47 -18.68
N VAL A 147 -20.29 -2.47 -19.55
CA VAL A 147 -19.03 -1.84 -19.96
C VAL A 147 -18.88 -0.52 -19.22
N GLN A 148 -17.80 -0.39 -18.47
CA GLN A 148 -17.46 0.83 -17.73
C GLN A 148 -16.05 1.26 -18.09
N ASP A 149 -15.90 2.52 -18.48
CA ASP A 149 -14.59 3.08 -18.83
C ASP A 149 -14.10 4.00 -17.71
N VAL A 150 -12.85 3.79 -17.30
CA VAL A 150 -12.12 4.66 -16.37
C VAL A 150 -11.15 5.51 -17.18
N PRO A 151 -11.31 6.85 -17.21
CA PRO A 151 -10.33 7.71 -17.86
C PRO A 151 -8.98 7.60 -17.15
N ILE A 152 -7.91 7.52 -17.93
CA ILE A 152 -6.54 7.54 -17.41
C ILE A 152 -5.79 8.75 -17.96
N SER A 153 -4.67 9.09 -17.33
CA SER A 153 -3.77 10.09 -17.89
C SER A 153 -3.23 9.66 -19.25
N LYS A 154 -2.56 10.59 -19.94
CA LYS A 154 -1.67 10.21 -21.03
C LYS A 154 -0.68 9.15 -20.49
N PRO A 155 -0.42 8.06 -21.25
CA PRO A 155 0.59 7.10 -20.87
C PRO A 155 1.94 7.79 -20.72
N TYR A 156 2.69 7.35 -19.72
CA TYR A 156 3.97 7.93 -19.38
C TYR A 156 4.98 7.69 -20.52
N SER A 157 5.85 8.68 -20.71
CA SER A 157 7.02 8.60 -21.56
C SER A 157 8.06 7.63 -21.00
N ALA A 158 9.05 7.27 -21.81
CA ALA A 158 10.10 6.34 -21.39
C ALA A 158 10.88 6.84 -20.16
N SER A 159 11.14 8.16 -20.06
CA SER A 159 11.81 8.75 -18.90
C SER A 159 10.94 8.70 -17.66
N GLU A 160 9.66 9.06 -17.76
CA GLU A 160 8.70 9.00 -16.65
C GLU A 160 8.50 7.55 -16.15
N VAL A 161 8.52 6.56 -17.06
CA VAL A 161 8.50 5.14 -16.67
C VAL A 161 9.76 4.78 -15.88
N SER A 162 10.94 5.18 -16.34
CA SER A 162 12.20 4.90 -15.63
C SER A 162 12.25 5.57 -14.25
N GLU A 163 11.77 6.81 -14.13
CA GLU A 163 11.63 7.51 -12.86
C GLU A 163 10.67 6.79 -11.92
N LEU A 164 9.52 6.32 -12.43
CA LEU A 164 8.55 5.55 -11.64
C LEU A 164 9.12 4.19 -11.20
N VAL A 165 9.90 3.54 -12.05
CA VAL A 165 10.62 2.29 -11.72
C VAL A 165 11.63 2.52 -10.60
N ALA A 166 12.38 3.63 -10.64
CA ALA A 166 13.28 4.00 -9.56
C ALA A 166 12.52 4.37 -8.27
N ALA A 167 11.35 5.01 -8.39
CA ALA A 167 10.53 5.44 -7.26
C ALA A 167 9.78 4.28 -6.58
N LYS A 168 9.44 3.21 -7.31
CA LYS A 168 8.75 2.04 -6.74
C LYS A 168 9.63 1.23 -5.78
N ASP A 169 10.95 1.39 -5.88
CA ASP A 169 11.90 0.68 -5.04
C ASP A 169 11.94 1.34 -3.66
N VAL A 170 10.92 1.04 -2.85
CA VAL A 170 10.84 1.43 -1.44
C VAL A 170 11.82 0.59 -0.59
N GLY A 171 12.58 -0.33 -1.21
CA GLY A 171 13.50 -1.29 -0.61
C GLY A 171 14.78 -0.70 -0.03
N SER A 172 14.75 0.51 0.54
CA SER A 172 15.81 0.88 1.46
C SER A 172 15.72 -0.06 2.67
N TYR A 173 16.59 -1.06 2.71
CA TYR A 173 16.66 -2.04 3.77
C TYR A 173 16.85 -1.32 5.12
N CYS A 174 15.91 -1.49 6.03
CA CYS A 174 16.15 -1.12 7.42
C CYS A 174 17.02 -2.21 8.07
N PRO A 175 17.98 -1.84 8.93
CA PRO A 175 18.83 -2.82 9.62
C PRO A 175 18.03 -3.80 10.49
N ALA A 176 16.91 -3.33 11.03
CA ALA A 176 15.99 -4.12 11.83
C ALA A 176 14.55 -3.60 11.64
N TYR A 177 13.60 -4.51 11.82
CA TYR A 177 12.17 -4.28 11.84
C TYR A 177 11.58 -4.86 13.12
N VAL A 178 10.55 -4.22 13.65
CA VAL A 178 9.69 -4.78 14.71
C VAL A 178 8.32 -5.10 14.11
N ASP A 179 7.74 -6.23 14.49
CA ASP A 179 6.38 -6.60 14.06
C ASP A 179 5.35 -6.04 15.05
N TRP A 180 4.52 -5.11 14.57
CA TRP A 180 3.50 -4.45 15.38
C TRP A 180 2.21 -5.24 15.53
N VAL A 181 1.98 -6.31 14.77
CA VAL A 181 0.70 -7.06 14.82
C VAL A 181 0.27 -7.45 16.23
N PRO A 182 1.15 -7.97 17.12
CA PRO A 182 0.76 -8.35 18.48
C PRO A 182 0.18 -7.21 19.33
N GLN A 183 0.54 -5.95 19.04
CA GLN A 183 0.12 -4.78 19.81
C GLN A 183 -0.54 -3.70 18.95
N LEU A 184 -0.98 -4.05 17.75
CA LEU A 184 -1.44 -3.08 16.74
C LEU A 184 -2.61 -2.24 17.22
N ALA A 185 -3.61 -2.84 17.86
CA ALA A 185 -4.76 -2.13 18.39
C ALA A 185 -4.37 -1.15 19.52
N GLY A 186 -3.43 -1.56 20.38
CA GLY A 186 -2.89 -0.71 21.44
C GLY A 186 -2.10 0.46 20.87
N LEU A 187 -1.26 0.21 19.85
CA LEU A 187 -0.50 1.22 19.13
C LEU A 187 -1.42 2.23 18.43
N GLN A 188 -2.47 1.79 17.73
CA GLN A 188 -3.45 2.68 17.11
C GLN A 188 -4.07 3.64 18.14
N ALA A 189 -4.60 3.10 19.24
CA ALA A 189 -5.18 3.89 20.32
C ALA A 189 -4.16 4.82 21.01
N LEU A 190 -2.88 4.43 21.03
CA LEU A 190 -1.80 5.28 21.52
C LEU A 190 -1.55 6.47 20.60
N VAL A 191 -1.34 6.22 19.30
CA VAL A 191 -1.06 7.26 18.31
C VAL A 191 -2.21 8.27 18.26
N ASP A 192 -3.46 7.82 18.33
CA ASP A 192 -4.63 8.72 18.34
C ASP A 192 -4.67 9.62 19.58
N ARG A 193 -4.26 9.11 20.76
CA ARG A 193 -4.13 9.93 21.98
C ARG A 193 -2.98 10.92 21.89
N LEU A 194 -1.82 10.49 21.40
CA LEU A 194 -0.63 11.34 21.29
C LEU A 194 -0.84 12.46 20.28
N LYS A 195 -1.57 12.21 19.19
CA LYS A 195 -1.90 13.20 18.16
C LYS A 195 -2.74 14.37 18.69
N ALA A 196 -3.41 14.21 19.83
CA ALA A 196 -4.12 15.31 20.49
C ALA A 196 -3.19 16.26 21.25
N LEU A 197 -1.93 15.86 21.50
CA LEU A 197 -0.94 16.63 22.25
C LEU A 197 0.04 17.37 21.34
N ASP A 198 0.51 16.71 20.28
CA ASP A 198 1.43 17.27 19.29
C ASP A 198 1.20 16.59 17.93
N ASP A 199 1.64 17.23 16.85
CA ASP A 199 1.63 16.67 15.50
C ASP A 199 2.81 15.71 15.27
N THR A 200 3.87 15.81 16.07
CA THR A 200 5.12 15.05 15.92
C THR A 200 5.43 14.20 17.15
N ALA A 201 6.06 13.05 16.91
CA ALA A 201 6.58 12.20 17.97
C ALA A 201 7.93 11.60 17.56
N LEU A 202 8.79 11.39 18.55
CA LEU A 202 9.94 10.51 18.42
C LEU A 202 9.44 9.07 18.40
N LEU A 203 9.64 8.39 17.28
CA LEU A 203 9.49 6.94 17.16
C LEU A 203 10.86 6.31 17.30
N ALA A 204 11.02 5.37 18.23
CA ALA A 204 12.22 4.57 18.34
C ALA A 204 11.90 3.08 18.32
N ILE A 205 12.77 2.29 17.67
CA ILE A 205 12.68 0.83 17.62
C ILE A 205 14.00 0.23 18.07
N GLY A 206 13.93 -0.76 18.96
CA GLY A 206 15.08 -1.44 19.56
C GLY A 206 15.23 -2.87 19.07
N LYS A 207 16.48 -3.33 18.94
CA LYS A 207 16.84 -4.71 18.60
C LYS A 207 16.40 -5.73 19.65
N GLY A 208 16.08 -5.29 20.86
CA GLY A 208 15.50 -6.14 21.91
C GLY A 208 13.98 -6.32 21.82
N GLY A 209 13.33 -5.82 20.77
CA GLY A 209 11.88 -6.00 20.56
C GLY A 209 11.03 -4.92 21.23
N ASP A 210 11.58 -3.71 21.37
CA ASP A 210 10.84 -2.59 21.95
C ASP A 210 10.55 -1.54 20.90
N ALA A 211 9.37 -0.94 20.98
CA ALA A 211 9.04 0.27 20.25
C ALA A 211 8.59 1.36 21.23
N HIS A 212 9.16 2.55 21.09
CA HIS A 212 8.83 3.70 21.91
C HIS A 212 8.22 4.79 21.04
N LEU A 213 7.14 5.40 21.53
CA LEU A 213 6.64 6.68 21.03
C LEU A 213 6.70 7.72 22.14
N LEU A 214 7.32 8.86 21.85
CA LEU A 214 7.46 9.97 22.79
C LEU A 214 7.04 11.28 22.12
N VAL A 215 6.12 11.98 22.76
CA VAL A 215 5.76 13.36 22.45
C VAL A 215 6.32 14.25 23.54
N GLN A 216 7.05 15.29 23.15
CA GLN A 216 7.64 16.24 24.07
C GLN A 216 7.26 17.66 23.67
N THR A 217 6.49 18.30 24.54
CA THR A 217 6.11 19.72 24.43
C THR A 217 6.82 20.52 25.54
N PRO A 218 6.84 21.86 25.49
CA PRO A 218 7.42 22.68 26.56
C PRO A 218 6.81 22.45 27.96
N SER A 219 5.58 21.92 28.03
CA SER A 219 4.84 21.77 29.29
C SER A 219 4.65 20.32 29.73
N VAL A 220 4.66 19.36 28.80
CA VAL A 220 4.40 17.94 29.07
C VAL A 220 5.28 17.07 28.17
N ALA A 221 5.88 16.04 28.77
CA ALA A 221 6.44 14.90 28.04
C ALA A 221 5.57 13.66 28.32
N LEU A 222 5.04 13.05 27.27
CA LEU A 222 4.26 11.83 27.35
C LEU A 222 4.81 10.81 26.36
N GLY A 223 5.06 9.60 26.83
CA GLY A 223 5.49 8.52 25.96
C GLY A 223 4.95 7.17 26.41
N ALA A 224 5.11 6.19 25.55
CA ALA A 224 4.80 4.79 25.85
C ALA A 224 5.82 3.86 25.21
N GLN A 225 5.95 2.70 25.84
CA GLN A 225 6.77 1.59 25.39
C GLN A 225 5.84 0.41 25.06
N LEU A 226 6.09 -0.19 23.90
CA LEU A 226 5.54 -1.48 23.50
C LEU A 226 6.71 -2.47 23.61
N SER A 227 6.58 -3.46 24.49
CA SER A 227 7.64 -4.44 24.78
C SER A 227 7.35 -5.78 24.15
N ASP A 228 8.38 -6.60 23.93
CA ASP A 228 8.27 -8.00 23.48
C ASP A 228 7.66 -8.14 22.07
N LEU A 229 7.97 -7.19 21.19
CA LEU A 229 7.66 -7.24 19.77
C LEU A 229 8.67 -8.14 19.05
N PRO A 230 8.22 -9.02 18.13
CA PRO A 230 9.13 -9.82 17.30
C PRO A 230 10.03 -8.93 16.45
N VAL A 231 11.32 -9.28 16.35
CA VAL A 231 12.33 -8.52 15.57
C VAL A 231 12.74 -9.28 14.31
N TYR A 232 12.89 -8.57 13.21
CA TYR A 232 13.29 -9.11 11.91
C TYR A 232 14.43 -8.29 11.26
N PRO A 233 15.37 -8.91 10.52
CA PRO A 233 15.58 -10.35 10.49
C PRO A 233 15.97 -10.89 11.87
N GLN A 234 15.78 -12.18 12.13
CA GLN A 234 16.07 -12.78 13.44
C GLN A 234 17.53 -12.60 13.88
N THR A 235 18.45 -12.41 12.92
CA THR A 235 19.87 -12.08 13.17
C THR A 235 20.08 -10.70 13.78
N ALA A 236 19.09 -9.80 13.69
CA ALA A 236 19.14 -8.47 14.28
C ALA A 236 18.61 -8.43 15.72
N TYR A 237 17.94 -9.50 16.18
CA TYR A 237 17.42 -9.58 17.54
C TYR A 237 18.56 -9.70 18.55
N ASP A 238 18.54 -8.82 19.56
CA ASP A 238 19.48 -8.84 20.67
C ASP A 238 18.71 -8.83 22.00
N PRO A 239 18.60 -9.97 22.71
CA PRO A 239 17.88 -10.05 23.96
C PRO A 239 18.53 -9.25 25.09
N ASN A 240 19.82 -8.90 24.98
CA ASN A 240 20.54 -8.12 25.99
C ASN A 240 20.49 -6.61 25.72
N ALA A 241 19.85 -6.18 24.63
CA ALA A 241 19.75 -4.76 24.28
C ALA A 241 18.93 -3.96 25.31
N ASN A 242 18.01 -4.60 26.02
CA ASN A 242 17.08 -3.93 26.94
C ASN A 242 17.29 -4.42 28.38
N ASP A 243 17.80 -3.54 29.24
CA ASP A 243 17.85 -3.78 30.69
C ASP A 243 16.46 -3.55 31.30
N ARG A 244 15.66 -4.61 31.36
CA ARG A 244 14.28 -4.61 31.89
C ARG A 244 14.18 -4.18 33.36
N SER A 245 15.29 -4.08 34.09
CA SER A 245 15.30 -3.59 35.48
C SER A 245 15.20 -2.06 35.59
N LYS A 246 15.51 -1.33 34.52
CA LYS A 246 15.52 0.13 34.47
C LYS A 246 14.19 0.71 33.98
N PRO A 247 13.88 1.99 34.24
CA PRO A 247 12.72 2.64 33.64
C PRO A 247 12.85 2.77 32.11
N ALA A 248 11.71 2.83 31.43
CA ALA A 248 11.60 2.82 29.97
C ALA A 248 12.43 3.91 29.26
N ASN A 249 12.56 5.09 29.87
CA ASN A 249 13.34 6.20 29.31
C ASN A 249 14.85 5.92 29.37
N GLU A 250 15.35 5.37 30.47
CA GLU A 250 16.76 4.99 30.63
C GLU A 250 17.12 3.82 29.72
N GLN A 251 16.20 2.85 29.56
CA GLN A 251 16.34 1.77 28.58
C GLN A 251 16.50 2.34 27.16
N LEU A 252 15.59 3.22 26.75
CA LEU A 252 15.64 3.85 25.44
C LEU A 252 16.94 4.65 25.23
N GLN A 253 17.32 5.46 26.22
CA GLN A 253 18.54 6.27 26.12
C GLN A 253 19.79 5.40 25.97
N ALA A 254 19.93 4.35 26.79
CA ALA A 254 21.05 3.41 26.70
C ALA A 254 21.06 2.64 25.36
N ALA A 255 19.89 2.26 24.85
CA ALA A 255 19.77 1.57 23.56
C ALA A 255 20.16 2.48 22.38
N LEU A 256 19.83 3.78 22.45
CA LEU A 256 20.25 4.76 21.44
C LEU A 256 21.75 5.03 21.52
N GLU A 257 22.32 5.20 22.71
CA GLU A 257 23.75 5.44 22.92
C GLU A 257 24.62 4.25 22.46
N SER A 258 24.12 3.03 22.62
CA SER A 258 24.81 1.79 22.19
C SER A 258 24.57 1.42 20.71
N GLY A 259 23.69 2.12 20.00
CA GLY A 259 23.28 1.75 18.63
C GLY A 259 22.43 0.47 18.55
N ALA A 260 21.86 0.04 19.69
CA ALA A 260 20.91 -1.06 19.76
C ALA A 260 19.48 -0.62 19.39
N ALA A 261 19.21 0.69 19.34
CA ALA A 261 17.97 1.27 18.84
C ALA A 261 18.23 2.29 17.73
N ALA A 262 17.24 2.44 16.85
CA ALA A 262 17.15 3.53 15.89
C ALA A 262 15.97 4.42 16.26
N SER A 263 16.06 5.72 15.96
CA SER A 263 14.97 6.66 16.21
C SER A 263 14.80 7.67 15.09
N ALA A 264 13.57 8.16 14.93
CA ALA A 264 13.18 9.14 13.94
C ALA A 264 11.99 9.97 14.45
N TYR A 265 11.98 11.26 14.16
CA TYR A 265 10.79 12.10 14.39
C TYR A 265 9.81 11.92 13.23
N VAL A 266 8.58 11.54 13.54
CA VAL A 266 7.52 11.27 12.56
C VAL A 266 6.28 12.11 12.84
N GLN A 267 5.51 12.37 11.79
CA GLN A 267 4.19 12.97 11.96
C GLN A 267 3.17 11.93 12.41
N LEU A 268 2.54 12.17 13.55
CA LEU A 268 1.54 11.29 14.14
C LEU A 268 0.31 11.13 13.24
N LYS A 269 -0.07 12.18 12.49
CA LYS A 269 -1.16 12.11 11.49
C LYS A 269 -0.85 11.12 10.36
N GLN A 270 0.39 11.05 9.91
CA GLN A 270 0.82 10.12 8.85
C GLN A 270 0.89 8.70 9.40
N LEU A 271 1.53 8.53 10.56
CA LEU A 271 1.64 7.24 11.24
C LEU A 271 0.26 6.64 11.55
N ALA A 272 -0.65 7.43 12.13
CA ALA A 272 -2.02 7.01 12.37
C ALA A 272 -2.67 6.51 11.08
N ARG A 273 -2.54 7.26 9.98
CA ARG A 273 -3.15 6.89 8.70
C ARG A 273 -2.64 5.54 8.20
N VAL A 274 -1.34 5.29 8.28
CA VAL A 274 -0.71 4.01 7.91
C VAL A 274 -1.21 2.88 8.79
N LEU A 275 -1.23 3.03 10.12
CA LEU A 275 -1.74 2.02 11.04
C LEU A 275 -3.21 1.66 10.79
N HIS A 276 -4.04 2.65 10.42
CA HIS A 276 -5.44 2.43 10.09
C HIS A 276 -5.66 1.66 8.78
N THR A 277 -4.63 1.51 7.94
CA THR A 277 -4.74 0.68 6.72
C THR A 277 -4.70 -0.81 7.02
N SER A 278 -4.12 -1.21 8.16
CA SER A 278 -4.05 -2.62 8.58
C SER A 278 -5.45 -3.20 8.84
N VAL A 279 -6.45 -2.37 9.17
CA VAL A 279 -7.85 -2.80 9.33
C VAL A 279 -8.48 -3.18 7.98
N LEU A 280 -8.06 -2.54 6.88
CA LEU A 280 -8.59 -2.82 5.55
C LEU A 280 -7.86 -3.96 4.85
N THR A 281 -6.55 -4.08 5.13
CA THR A 281 -5.67 -5.01 4.44
C THR A 281 -5.45 -6.30 5.21
N GLU A 282 -5.72 -6.31 6.52
CA GLU A 282 -5.60 -7.49 7.40
C GLU A 282 -4.27 -8.24 7.21
N PRO A 283 -3.12 -7.55 7.30
CA PRO A 283 -1.83 -8.19 7.07
C PRO A 283 -1.49 -9.18 8.17
N ALA A 284 -0.72 -10.20 7.81
CA ALA A 284 -0.14 -11.18 8.73
C ALA A 284 0.90 -10.56 9.65
N GLN A 285 1.67 -9.61 9.12
CA GLN A 285 2.71 -8.86 9.83
C GLN A 285 2.69 -7.40 9.41
N VAL A 286 3.04 -6.52 10.36
CA VAL A 286 3.21 -5.09 10.14
C VAL A 286 4.61 -4.75 10.62
N LEU A 287 5.57 -4.86 9.72
CA LEU A 287 6.99 -4.66 10.01
C LEU A 287 7.31 -3.18 9.95
N CYS A 288 7.73 -2.59 11.05
CA CYS A 288 8.21 -1.20 11.10
C CYS A 288 9.73 -1.17 11.30
N GLY A 289 10.42 -0.50 10.38
CA GLY A 289 11.85 -0.26 10.40
C GLY A 289 12.17 1.22 10.27
N ILE A 290 13.36 1.61 10.73
CA ILE A 290 13.92 2.95 10.53
C ILE A 290 15.15 2.77 9.65
N ALA A 291 15.19 3.49 8.53
CA ALA A 291 16.30 3.40 7.58
C ALA A 291 17.61 3.92 8.18
N GLU A 292 18.74 3.43 7.67
CA GLU A 292 20.06 3.90 8.10
C GLU A 292 20.17 5.43 8.00
N GLY A 293 20.84 6.03 8.99
CA GLY A 293 20.95 7.49 9.10
C GLY A 293 19.62 8.20 9.42
N GLY A 294 18.55 7.47 9.74
CA GLY A 294 17.25 8.05 10.09
C GLY A 294 16.53 8.70 8.92
N GLY A 295 16.85 8.36 7.66
CA GLY A 295 16.33 9.09 6.50
C GLY A 295 14.82 8.93 6.24
N HIS A 296 14.19 7.86 6.74
CA HIS A 296 12.75 7.61 6.70
C HIS A 296 12.35 6.47 7.63
N VAL A 297 11.06 6.39 7.93
CA VAL A 297 10.45 5.21 8.56
C VAL A 297 9.78 4.37 7.49
N HIS A 298 10.03 3.07 7.49
CA HIS A 298 9.48 2.11 6.54
C HIS A 298 8.53 1.17 7.26
N VAL A 299 7.27 1.10 6.81
CA VAL A 299 6.27 0.15 7.30
C VAL A 299 5.90 -0.80 6.16
N LEU A 300 6.05 -2.10 6.37
CA LEU A 300 5.75 -3.14 5.40
C LEU A 300 4.62 -4.05 5.92
N HIS A 301 3.58 -4.19 5.13
CA HIS A 301 2.51 -5.15 5.34
C HIS A 301 2.85 -6.43 4.57
N VAL A 302 2.96 -7.53 5.31
CA VAL A 302 3.20 -8.87 4.77
C VAL A 302 1.91 -9.68 4.93
N PHE A 303 1.52 -10.41 3.90
CA PHE A 303 0.25 -11.16 3.85
C PHE A 303 0.52 -12.66 3.99
N ARG A 304 -0.48 -13.43 4.45
CA ARG A 304 -0.42 -14.90 4.41
C ARG A 304 -0.94 -15.41 3.09
N ASP A 305 -0.38 -16.54 2.65
CA ASP A 305 -0.91 -17.27 1.52
C ASP A 305 -2.36 -17.72 1.83
N PRO A 306 -3.34 -17.38 0.97
CA PRO A 306 -4.75 -17.68 1.22
C PRO A 306 -5.08 -19.18 1.21
N HIS A 307 -4.17 -20.03 0.73
CA HIS A 307 -4.29 -21.48 0.67
C HIS A 307 -3.40 -22.19 1.69
N ARG A 308 -2.40 -21.50 2.27
CA ARG A 308 -1.41 -22.07 3.19
C ARG A 308 -1.11 -21.11 4.34
N ASP A 309 -1.82 -21.28 5.44
CA ASP A 309 -1.69 -20.42 6.64
C ASP A 309 -0.29 -20.33 7.26
N GLU A 310 0.61 -21.27 6.95
CA GLU A 310 2.00 -21.30 7.46
C GLU A 310 3.00 -20.56 6.55
N VAL A 311 2.56 -20.08 5.38
CA VAL A 311 3.44 -19.48 4.36
C VAL A 311 3.04 -18.02 4.13
N TYR A 312 4.04 -17.15 3.98
CA TYR A 312 3.81 -15.77 3.59
C TYR A 312 3.58 -15.68 2.08
N ASP A 313 2.68 -14.78 1.69
CA ASP A 313 2.34 -14.53 0.29
C ASP A 313 3.34 -13.57 -0.35
N ASP A 314 4.30 -14.14 -1.09
CA ASP A 314 5.28 -13.37 -1.87
C ASP A 314 4.68 -12.78 -3.16
N SER A 315 3.39 -12.97 -3.42
CA SER A 315 2.71 -12.40 -4.59
C SER A 315 2.11 -11.03 -4.31
N VAL A 316 1.97 -10.62 -3.04
CA VAL A 316 1.37 -9.34 -2.66
C VAL A 316 2.20 -8.64 -1.59
N THR A 317 2.54 -7.38 -1.79
CA THR A 317 3.16 -6.55 -0.75
C THR A 317 2.59 -5.15 -0.73
N LEU A 318 2.56 -4.53 0.46
CA LEU A 318 2.16 -3.13 0.64
C LEU A 318 3.16 -2.44 1.56
N ALA A 319 3.83 -1.42 1.03
CA ALA A 319 4.88 -0.69 1.71
C ALA A 319 4.54 0.79 1.83
N PHE A 320 4.92 1.37 2.97
CA PHE A 320 4.78 2.78 3.29
C PHE A 320 6.12 3.34 3.70
N LYS A 321 6.52 4.47 3.10
CA LYS A 321 7.69 5.24 3.50
C LYS A 321 7.24 6.59 4.02
N LEU A 322 7.43 6.80 5.32
CA LEU A 322 7.08 8.03 6.02
C LEU A 322 8.32 8.93 6.10
N PRO A 323 8.19 10.22 5.75
CA PRO A 323 9.27 11.18 5.90
C PRO A 323 9.59 11.41 7.38
N VAL A 324 10.86 11.60 7.69
CA VAL A 324 11.28 12.10 9.00
C VAL A 324 11.23 13.62 9.04
N ARG A 325 11.10 14.17 10.25
CA ARG A 325 11.27 15.60 10.54
C ARG A 325 12.63 15.83 11.18
N ASP A 326 13.22 16.99 10.90
CA ASP A 326 14.34 17.48 11.68
C ASP A 326 13.83 17.83 13.09
N SER A 327 14.63 17.48 14.11
CA SER A 327 14.35 17.67 15.53
C SER A 327 14.16 19.13 15.92
#